data_AF-A0A946X195-F1
#
_entry.id   AF-A0A946X195-F1
#
_cell.length_a   1.000
_cell.length_b   1.000
_cell.length_c   1.000
_cell.angle_alpha   90.00
_cell.angle_beta   90.00
_cell.angle_gamma   90.00
#
_symmetry.space_group_name_H-M   'P 1'
#
loop_
_entity.id
_entity.type
_entity.pdbx_description
1 polymer ?
#
loop_
_entity_poly.entity_id
_entity_poly.type
_entity_poly.pdbx_seq_one_letter_code
_entity_poly.pdbx_strand_id
1 'polypeptide(L)'
;MSDERALREMICEVGRRLYQKDYIASNDGNITARLDDDVILATPTGVSKGDLTPDMLCKVNMQGEQVEGYLRASSEVRMHLHCYRKRSDVHGAVHAHPPKATGYALAGIPLDQLSLPETIVSFGCIPLAPYVVPGGDELPASIDGLIETCDAILLANHGAVTVGADPMSAYYKMETLEHTAHITWVAHTLGGVKEMTQAEAAQLLELRERLGYGAKVPLCDVSPKIQAARDSLNAPAAPAESAEPESDADLVALITRVAADVLRERGITSS
;
A
#
# COMPACT_ATOMS: atom_id res chain seq x y z
N MET A 1 -11.11 -10.40 23.65
CA MET A 1 -11.97 -11.02 22.63
C MET A 1 -12.87 -9.95 22.07
N SER A 2 -12.79 -9.70 20.76
CA SER A 2 -13.68 -8.76 20.07
C SER A 2 -15.09 -9.36 19.98
N ASP A 3 -16.13 -8.52 20.03
CA ASP A 3 -17.49 -8.98 19.78
C ASP A 3 -17.62 -9.42 18.31
N GLU A 4 -17.78 -10.74 18.09
CA GLU A 4 -17.89 -11.34 16.77
C GLU A 4 -18.98 -10.66 15.93
N ARG A 5 -20.11 -10.31 16.57
CA ARG A 5 -21.23 -9.67 15.86
C ARG A 5 -20.83 -8.31 15.30
N ALA A 6 -20.16 -7.50 16.11
CA ALA A 6 -19.69 -6.18 15.70
C ALA A 6 -18.67 -6.27 14.57
N LEU A 7 -17.75 -7.26 14.59
CA LEU A 7 -16.80 -7.47 13.50
C LEU A 7 -17.49 -7.89 12.20
N ARG A 8 -18.49 -8.77 12.27
CA ARG A 8 -19.28 -9.18 11.09
C ARG A 8 -20.02 -7.98 10.48
N GLU A 9 -20.69 -7.18 11.32
CA GLU A 9 -21.36 -5.94 10.89
C GLU A 9 -20.37 -4.95 10.26
N MET A 10 -19.17 -4.81 10.84
CA MET A 10 -18.12 -3.95 10.31
C MET A 10 -17.62 -4.41 8.92
N ILE A 11 -17.42 -5.72 8.72
CA ILE A 11 -17.04 -6.28 7.41
C ILE A 11 -18.13 -5.97 6.36
N CYS A 12 -19.41 -6.15 6.70
CA CYS A 12 -20.51 -5.82 5.80
C CYS A 12 -20.53 -4.32 5.43
N GLU A 13 -20.32 -3.44 6.40
CA GLU A 13 -20.26 -1.99 6.15
C GLU A 13 -19.06 -1.62 5.26
N VAL A 14 -17.88 -2.21 5.50
CA VAL A 14 -16.71 -2.02 4.63
C VAL A 14 -17.01 -2.49 3.21
N GLY A 15 -17.63 -3.66 3.04
CA GLY A 15 -18.02 -4.18 1.74
C GLY A 15 -18.98 -3.26 0.98
N ARG A 16 -19.99 -2.73 1.68
CA ARG A 16 -20.92 -1.72 1.14
C ARG A 16 -20.19 -0.47 0.67
N ARG A 17 -19.23 0.05 1.45
CA ARG A 17 -18.47 1.25 1.10
C ARG A 17 -17.52 1.04 -0.07
N LEU A 18 -16.82 -0.10 -0.11
CA LEU A 18 -15.96 -0.46 -1.25
C LEU A 18 -16.77 -0.50 -2.54
N TYR A 19 -17.94 -1.15 -2.51
CA TYR A 19 -18.83 -1.26 -3.66
C TYR A 19 -19.34 0.11 -4.12
N GLN A 20 -19.81 0.95 -3.18
CA GLN A 20 -20.31 2.29 -3.50
C GLN A 20 -19.27 3.26 -4.05
N LYS A 21 -17.98 2.99 -3.83
CA LYS A 21 -16.85 3.78 -4.35
C LYS A 21 -16.28 3.21 -5.64
N ASP A 22 -16.88 2.16 -6.19
CA ASP A 22 -16.38 1.40 -7.34
C ASP A 22 -14.95 0.85 -7.14
N TYR A 23 -14.58 0.51 -5.90
CA TYR A 23 -13.27 -0.09 -5.60
C TYR A 23 -13.25 -1.60 -5.83
N ILE A 24 -14.43 -2.18 -5.98
CA ILE A 24 -14.68 -3.59 -6.25
C ILE A 24 -15.81 -3.68 -7.27
N ALA A 25 -15.76 -4.69 -8.13
CA ALA A 25 -16.77 -4.96 -9.13
C ALA A 25 -17.23 -6.42 -9.03
N SER A 26 -18.56 -6.63 -9.10
CA SER A 26 -19.15 -7.96 -8.97
C SER A 26 -18.71 -8.62 -7.65
N ASN A 27 -17.98 -9.74 -7.70
CA ASN A 27 -17.65 -10.58 -6.56
C ASN A 27 -16.17 -10.50 -6.14
N ASP A 28 -15.41 -9.57 -6.72
CA ASP A 28 -13.98 -9.41 -6.46
C ASP A 28 -13.70 -8.77 -5.08
N GLY A 29 -12.41 -8.62 -4.76
CA GLY A 29 -11.96 -8.15 -3.46
C GLY A 29 -12.26 -9.13 -2.31
N ASN A 30 -11.69 -8.86 -1.16
CA ASN A 30 -12.00 -9.61 0.06
C ASN A 30 -11.64 -8.81 1.32
N ILE A 31 -12.35 -9.12 2.41
CA ILE A 31 -12.23 -8.42 3.69
C ILE A 31 -12.12 -9.50 4.76
N THR A 32 -11.22 -9.27 5.73
CA THR A 32 -11.08 -10.17 6.88
C THR A 32 -10.93 -9.38 8.17
N ALA A 33 -11.28 -9.99 9.29
CA ALA A 33 -11.04 -9.48 10.62
C ALA A 33 -10.46 -10.58 11.50
N ARG A 34 -9.48 -10.26 12.34
CA ARG A 34 -9.01 -11.17 13.38
C ARG A 34 -10.04 -11.25 14.49
N LEU A 35 -10.59 -12.45 14.72
CA LEU A 35 -11.56 -12.70 15.80
C LEU A 35 -10.84 -12.96 17.13
N ASP A 36 -9.83 -13.83 17.07
CA ASP A 36 -8.92 -14.19 18.15
C ASP A 36 -7.54 -14.61 17.58
N ASP A 37 -6.71 -15.27 18.39
CA ASP A 37 -5.35 -15.66 18.01
C ASP A 37 -5.32 -16.76 16.94
N ASP A 38 -6.37 -17.59 16.86
CA ASP A 38 -6.42 -18.79 16.02
C ASP A 38 -7.41 -18.67 14.86
N VAL A 39 -8.35 -17.73 14.92
CA VAL A 39 -9.47 -17.61 13.98
C VAL A 39 -9.63 -16.19 13.44
N ILE A 40 -9.89 -16.12 12.13
CA ILE A 40 -10.31 -14.90 11.44
C ILE A 40 -11.73 -15.06 10.88
N LEU A 41 -12.45 -13.95 10.79
CA LEU A 41 -13.64 -13.81 9.95
C LEU A 41 -13.19 -13.46 8.52
N ALA A 42 -13.84 -14.06 7.53
CA ALA A 42 -13.53 -13.84 6.12
C ALA A 42 -14.78 -13.72 5.27
N THR A 43 -14.72 -12.88 4.23
CA THR A 43 -15.77 -12.82 3.22
C THR A 43 -15.77 -14.07 2.34
N PRO A 44 -16.95 -14.54 1.91
CA PRO A 44 -17.05 -15.66 0.99
C PRO A 44 -16.65 -15.27 -0.44
N THR A 45 -16.26 -16.28 -1.23
CA THR A 45 -16.12 -16.15 -2.69
C THR A 45 -17.49 -16.13 -3.38
N GLY A 46 -17.56 -15.54 -4.57
CA GLY A 46 -18.77 -15.55 -5.40
C GLY A 46 -19.93 -14.67 -4.91
N VAL A 47 -19.69 -13.83 -3.90
CA VAL A 47 -20.67 -12.87 -3.36
C VAL A 47 -20.12 -11.46 -3.48
N SER A 48 -20.96 -10.55 -3.99
CA SER A 48 -20.70 -9.12 -4.04
C SER A 48 -20.50 -8.57 -2.64
N LYS A 49 -19.41 -7.82 -2.40
CA LYS A 49 -19.15 -7.31 -1.05
C LYS A 49 -20.15 -6.23 -0.64
N GLY A 50 -20.84 -5.63 -1.61
CA GLY A 50 -21.94 -4.71 -1.36
C GLY A 50 -23.20 -5.37 -0.78
N ASP A 51 -23.36 -6.68 -0.98
CA ASP A 51 -24.57 -7.45 -0.63
C ASP A 51 -24.34 -8.42 0.54
N LEU A 52 -23.20 -8.31 1.24
CA LEU A 52 -22.87 -9.18 2.36
C LEU A 52 -23.85 -9.01 3.52
N THR A 53 -24.30 -10.12 4.08
CA THR A 53 -24.95 -10.17 5.40
C THR A 53 -24.05 -10.85 6.43
N PRO A 54 -24.17 -10.54 7.73
CA PRO A 54 -23.31 -11.09 8.77
C PRO A 54 -23.23 -12.62 8.80
N ASP A 55 -24.33 -13.31 8.50
CA ASP A 55 -24.45 -14.77 8.47
C ASP A 55 -23.71 -15.42 7.30
N MET A 56 -23.45 -14.67 6.21
CA MET A 56 -22.67 -15.16 5.06
C MET A 56 -21.17 -15.30 5.35
N LEU A 57 -20.65 -14.63 6.38
CA LEU A 57 -19.22 -14.60 6.67
C LEU A 57 -18.73 -15.93 7.25
N CYS A 58 -17.56 -16.36 6.79
CA CYS A 58 -16.91 -17.61 7.19
C CYS A 58 -15.95 -17.39 8.35
N LYS A 59 -15.67 -18.43 9.12
CA LYS A 59 -14.49 -18.49 10.00
C LYS A 59 -13.41 -19.36 9.38
N VAL A 60 -12.19 -18.85 9.39
CA VAL A 60 -11.02 -19.53 8.85
C VAL A 60 -9.95 -19.56 9.94
N ASN A 61 -9.32 -20.71 10.17
CA ASN A 61 -8.23 -20.81 11.13
C ASN A 61 -6.93 -20.22 10.56
N MET A 62 -5.91 -20.05 11.42
CA MET A 62 -4.61 -19.54 11.00
C MET A 62 -3.84 -20.45 10.03
N GLN A 63 -4.33 -21.66 9.73
CA GLN A 63 -3.80 -22.57 8.70
C GLN A 63 -4.47 -22.35 7.34
N GLY A 64 -5.55 -21.56 7.27
CA GLY A 64 -6.30 -21.31 6.03
C GLY A 64 -7.45 -22.28 5.79
N GLU A 65 -7.81 -23.09 6.78
CA GLU A 65 -8.91 -24.03 6.72
C GLU A 65 -10.18 -23.35 7.23
N GLN A 66 -11.28 -23.52 6.50
CA GLN A 66 -12.58 -23.04 6.93
C GLN A 66 -13.12 -23.93 8.06
N VAL A 67 -13.36 -23.32 9.22
CA VAL A 67 -13.87 -24.00 10.42
C VAL A 67 -15.36 -23.75 10.67
N GLU A 68 -15.92 -22.68 10.10
CA GLU A 68 -17.35 -22.35 10.21
C GLU A 68 -17.83 -21.56 8.99
N GLY A 69 -19.13 -21.61 8.70
CA GLY A 69 -19.80 -20.92 7.59
C GLY A 69 -20.29 -21.88 6.50
N TYR A 70 -21.43 -21.54 5.89
CA TYR A 70 -22.06 -22.37 4.85
C TYR A 70 -21.63 -22.00 3.42
N LEU A 71 -21.06 -20.80 3.23
CA LEU A 71 -20.40 -20.39 2.00
C LEU A 71 -18.90 -20.68 2.07
N ARG A 72 -18.24 -20.74 0.92
CA ARG A 72 -16.80 -20.97 0.84
C ARG A 72 -16.03 -19.66 0.99
N ALA A 73 -15.05 -19.61 1.88
CA ALA A 73 -14.16 -18.45 2.04
C ALA A 73 -13.37 -18.14 0.75
N SER A 74 -12.97 -16.87 0.56
CA SER A 74 -12.10 -16.46 -0.55
C SER A 74 -10.77 -17.25 -0.56
N SER A 75 -10.32 -17.67 -1.74
CA SER A 75 -9.01 -18.33 -1.91
C SER A 75 -7.82 -17.42 -1.58
N GLU A 76 -8.01 -16.10 -1.67
CA GLU A 76 -6.99 -15.09 -1.39
C GLU A 76 -6.87 -14.73 0.10
N VAL A 77 -7.70 -15.34 0.97
CA VAL A 77 -7.56 -15.18 2.42
C VAL A 77 -6.16 -15.56 2.91
N ARG A 78 -5.44 -16.42 2.17
CA ARG A 78 -4.05 -16.80 2.40
C ARG A 78 -3.10 -15.59 2.43
N MET A 79 -3.35 -14.56 1.62
CA MET A 79 -2.60 -13.30 1.66
C MET A 79 -2.84 -12.56 2.98
N HIS A 80 -4.09 -12.43 3.42
CA HIS A 80 -4.42 -11.78 4.69
C HIS A 80 -3.85 -12.56 5.89
N LEU A 81 -3.92 -13.89 5.87
CA LEU A 81 -3.29 -14.75 6.88
C LEU A 81 -1.78 -14.49 6.99
N HIS A 82 -1.10 -14.23 5.88
CA HIS A 82 0.30 -13.85 5.90
C HIS A 82 0.51 -12.51 6.62
N CYS A 83 -0.30 -11.49 6.32
CA CYS A 83 -0.27 -10.22 7.03
C CYS A 83 -0.44 -10.42 8.55
N TYR A 84 -1.43 -11.20 8.96
CA TYR A 84 -1.72 -11.53 10.36
C TYR A 84 -0.57 -12.27 11.06
N ARG A 85 0.20 -13.10 10.36
CA ARG A 85 1.35 -13.81 10.94
C ARG A 85 2.57 -12.93 11.08
N LYS A 86 2.79 -12.01 10.13
CA LYS A 86 3.93 -11.08 10.15
C LYS A 86 3.74 -9.94 11.12
N ARG A 87 2.48 -9.54 11.38
CA ARG A 87 2.15 -8.36 12.17
C ARG A 87 1.05 -8.63 13.18
N SER A 88 1.43 -8.57 14.45
CA SER A 88 0.51 -8.73 15.58
C SER A 88 -0.40 -7.52 15.79
N ASP A 89 -0.02 -6.34 15.28
CA ASP A 89 -0.83 -5.12 15.34
C ASP A 89 -1.96 -5.11 14.29
N VAL A 90 -1.95 -6.05 13.35
CA VAL A 90 -2.96 -6.19 12.30
C VAL A 90 -4.12 -7.07 12.78
N HIS A 91 -5.31 -6.50 12.73
CA HIS A 91 -6.58 -7.12 13.10
C HIS A 91 -7.66 -6.96 12.02
N GLY A 92 -7.38 -6.23 10.94
CA GLY A 92 -8.21 -6.22 9.74
C GLY A 92 -7.38 -6.06 8.47
N ALA A 93 -7.85 -6.66 7.39
CA ALA A 93 -7.22 -6.57 6.08
C ALA A 93 -8.29 -6.47 4.98
N VAL A 94 -8.01 -5.64 3.98
CA VAL A 94 -8.86 -5.36 2.83
C VAL A 94 -8.03 -5.47 1.55
N HIS A 95 -8.48 -6.32 0.64
CA HIS A 95 -8.02 -6.39 -0.73
C HIS A 95 -9.12 -5.89 -1.68
N ALA A 96 -8.75 -5.01 -2.61
CA ALA A 96 -9.66 -4.40 -3.57
C ALA A 96 -8.92 -3.98 -4.86
N HIS A 97 -9.69 -3.48 -5.82
CA HIS A 97 -9.26 -3.03 -7.14
C HIS A 97 -9.63 -1.55 -7.41
N PRO A 98 -9.26 -0.60 -6.54
CA PRO A 98 -9.60 0.80 -6.76
C PRO A 98 -8.96 1.31 -8.07
N PRO A 99 -9.70 2.03 -8.95
CA PRO A 99 -9.29 2.19 -10.34
C PRO A 99 -7.95 2.89 -10.57
N LYS A 100 -7.64 3.95 -9.82
CA LYS A 100 -6.40 4.72 -10.04
C LYS A 100 -5.23 3.97 -9.45
N ALA A 101 -5.32 3.48 -8.22
CA ALA A 101 -4.24 2.71 -7.60
C ALA A 101 -3.95 1.42 -8.39
N THR A 102 -4.99 0.73 -8.88
CA THR A 102 -4.84 -0.43 -9.77
C THR A 102 -4.20 -0.03 -11.10
N GLY A 103 -4.52 1.16 -11.63
CA GLY A 103 -3.84 1.74 -12.80
C GLY A 103 -2.33 1.89 -12.59
N TYR A 104 -1.89 2.37 -11.42
CA TYR A 104 -0.46 2.42 -11.07
C TYR A 104 0.16 1.02 -11.00
N ALA A 105 -0.54 0.06 -10.39
CA ALA A 105 -0.08 -1.32 -10.30
C ALA A 105 0.04 -2.01 -11.67
N LEU A 106 -0.86 -1.70 -12.62
CA LEU A 106 -0.81 -2.14 -14.01
C LEU A 106 0.33 -1.47 -14.79
N ALA A 107 0.64 -0.22 -14.47
CA ALA A 107 1.73 0.53 -15.10
C ALA A 107 3.12 0.14 -14.55
N GLY A 108 3.20 -0.68 -13.49
CA GLY A 108 4.46 -1.01 -12.84
C GLY A 108 5.05 0.15 -12.03
N ILE A 109 4.22 1.08 -11.56
CA ILE A 109 4.64 2.31 -10.91
C ILE A 109 4.24 2.26 -9.42
N PRO A 110 5.19 2.27 -8.47
CA PRO A 110 4.87 2.40 -7.04
C PRO A 110 4.36 3.81 -6.70
N LEU A 111 3.73 3.95 -5.53
CA LEU A 111 3.28 5.24 -5.00
C LEU A 111 4.19 5.69 -3.84
N ASP A 112 5.50 5.76 -4.11
CA ASP A 112 6.56 6.05 -3.14
C ASP A 112 7.22 7.44 -3.35
N GLN A 113 6.54 8.31 -4.09
CA GLN A 113 6.98 9.68 -4.34
C GLN A 113 6.86 10.56 -3.09
N LEU A 114 7.86 11.42 -2.87
CA LEU A 114 7.88 12.36 -1.74
C LEU A 114 7.03 13.60 -2.06
N SER A 115 5.75 13.44 -2.37
CA SER A 115 4.93 14.52 -2.96
C SER A 115 3.77 14.99 -2.08
N LEU A 116 3.14 14.08 -1.34
CA LEU A 116 1.98 14.39 -0.50
C LEU A 116 2.30 14.16 0.98
N PRO A 117 2.24 15.20 1.82
CA PRO A 117 2.45 15.08 3.26
C PRO A 117 1.60 14.00 3.91
N GLU A 118 0.33 13.89 3.53
CA GLU A 118 -0.62 12.92 4.06
C GLU A 118 -0.17 11.49 3.77
N THR A 119 0.37 11.22 2.58
CA THR A 119 0.89 9.90 2.20
C THR A 119 2.15 9.56 3.00
N ILE A 120 3.10 10.50 3.09
CA ILE A 120 4.36 10.30 3.82
C ILE A 120 4.09 10.06 5.31
N VAL A 121 3.18 10.84 5.91
CA VAL A 121 2.82 10.69 7.32
C VAL A 121 2.01 9.42 7.58
N SER A 122 1.00 9.13 6.75
CA SER A 122 0.06 8.03 7.03
C SER A 122 0.60 6.66 6.63
N PHE A 123 1.30 6.57 5.50
CA PHE A 123 1.82 5.31 4.95
C PHE A 123 3.34 5.18 5.09
N GLY A 124 4.08 6.28 5.06
CA GLY A 124 5.52 6.26 4.82
C GLY A 124 5.80 5.92 3.35
N CYS A 125 5.51 4.70 2.93
CA CYS A 125 5.69 4.23 1.56
C CYS A 125 4.53 3.33 1.11
N ILE A 126 4.23 3.34 -0.18
CA ILE A 126 3.28 2.43 -0.83
C ILE A 126 4.02 1.70 -1.97
N PRO A 127 4.63 0.54 -1.71
CA PRO A 127 5.42 -0.18 -2.69
C PRO A 127 4.54 -0.95 -3.70
N LEU A 128 5.20 -1.48 -4.72
CA LEU A 128 4.63 -2.41 -5.69
C LEU A 128 5.22 -3.81 -5.48
N ALA A 129 4.38 -4.76 -5.10
CA ALA A 129 4.74 -6.16 -5.00
C ALA A 129 4.93 -6.79 -6.40
N PRO A 130 5.87 -7.74 -6.57
CA PRO A 130 6.03 -8.49 -7.82
C PRO A 130 4.75 -9.20 -8.27
N TYR A 131 4.59 -9.36 -9.59
CA TYR A 131 3.47 -10.09 -10.15
C TYR A 131 3.54 -11.57 -9.78
N VAL A 132 2.39 -12.10 -9.37
CA VAL A 132 2.13 -13.51 -9.11
C VAL A 132 0.69 -13.81 -9.52
N VAL A 133 0.38 -15.09 -9.74
CA VAL A 133 -0.98 -15.50 -10.12
C VAL A 133 -1.94 -15.27 -8.95
N PRO A 134 -3.04 -14.51 -9.13
CA PRO A 134 -4.05 -14.31 -8.09
C PRO A 134 -4.61 -15.64 -7.56
N GLY A 135 -4.71 -15.76 -6.24
CA GLY A 135 -5.13 -16.99 -5.56
C GLY A 135 -4.12 -18.15 -5.59
N GLY A 136 -2.97 -17.98 -6.24
CA GLY A 136 -1.84 -18.92 -6.24
C GLY A 136 -1.13 -19.02 -4.89
N ASP A 137 -0.30 -20.05 -4.74
CA ASP A 137 0.45 -20.30 -3.50
C ASP A 137 1.60 -19.30 -3.31
N GLU A 138 2.05 -18.61 -4.36
CA GLU A 138 3.10 -17.59 -4.28
C GLU A 138 2.58 -16.23 -3.79
N LEU A 139 1.25 -15.98 -3.81
CA LEU A 139 0.67 -14.67 -3.45
C LEU A 139 1.02 -14.21 -2.03
N PRO A 140 0.97 -15.05 -0.99
CA PRO A 140 1.46 -14.68 0.33
C PRO A 140 2.93 -14.25 0.35
N ALA A 141 3.78 -14.91 -0.43
CA ALA A 141 5.22 -14.66 -0.46
C ALA A 141 5.60 -13.40 -1.25
N SER A 142 4.74 -12.93 -2.18
CA SER A 142 5.04 -11.73 -2.97
C SER A 142 5.00 -10.43 -2.17
N ILE A 143 4.35 -10.43 -1.00
CA ILE A 143 4.29 -9.29 -0.07
C ILE A 143 5.26 -9.44 1.12
N ASP A 144 6.05 -10.53 1.14
CA ASP A 144 7.04 -10.78 2.18
C ASP A 144 8.15 -9.72 2.15
N GLY A 145 8.57 -9.22 3.31
CA GLY A 145 9.48 -8.08 3.44
C GLY A 145 8.84 -6.70 3.17
N LEU A 146 7.65 -6.65 2.55
CA LEU A 146 6.89 -5.41 2.37
C LEU A 146 5.90 -5.19 3.52
N ILE A 147 5.15 -6.24 3.88
CA ILE A 147 4.03 -6.13 4.82
C ILE A 147 4.48 -5.76 6.24
N GLU A 148 5.70 -6.11 6.63
CA GLU A 148 6.31 -5.78 7.91
C GLU A 148 6.43 -4.27 8.15
N THR A 149 6.57 -3.49 7.08
CA THR A 149 6.82 -2.03 7.15
C THR A 149 5.81 -1.20 6.37
N CYS A 150 4.88 -1.83 5.65
CA CYS A 150 3.88 -1.14 4.83
C CYS A 150 2.46 -1.48 5.26
N ASP A 151 1.61 -0.47 5.29
CA ASP A 151 0.18 -0.61 5.59
C ASP A 151 -0.70 -0.69 4.34
N ALA A 152 -0.14 -0.34 3.18
CA ALA A 152 -0.75 -0.45 1.87
C ALA A 152 0.31 -0.94 0.88
N ILE A 153 -0.06 -1.91 0.04
CA ILE A 153 0.82 -2.50 -0.97
C ILE A 153 0.02 -2.59 -2.27
N LEU A 154 0.59 -2.06 -3.35
CA LEU A 154 0.09 -2.31 -4.71
C LEU A 154 0.52 -3.71 -5.15
N LEU A 155 -0.35 -4.43 -5.84
CA LEU A 155 -0.11 -5.76 -6.36
C LEU A 155 -0.04 -5.67 -7.90
N ALA A 156 1.14 -5.86 -8.48
CA ALA A 156 1.37 -5.68 -9.92
C ALA A 156 0.33 -6.47 -10.75
N ASN A 157 -0.24 -5.82 -11.76
CA ASN A 157 -1.30 -6.38 -12.62
C ASN A 157 -2.49 -7.03 -11.88
N HIS A 158 -2.79 -6.58 -10.66
CA HIS A 158 -3.85 -7.15 -9.86
C HIS A 158 -4.68 -6.06 -9.19
N GLY A 159 -4.19 -5.42 -8.13
CA GLY A 159 -4.97 -4.55 -7.26
C GLY A 159 -4.14 -3.96 -6.13
N ALA A 160 -4.73 -3.89 -4.94
CA ALA A 160 -4.04 -3.49 -3.73
C ALA A 160 -4.49 -4.28 -2.51
N VAL A 161 -3.63 -4.34 -1.49
CA VAL A 161 -3.96 -4.84 -0.15
C VAL A 161 -3.62 -3.77 0.89
N THR A 162 -4.49 -3.63 1.89
CA THR A 162 -4.30 -2.71 3.02
C THR A 162 -4.61 -3.41 4.33
N VAL A 163 -3.92 -3.01 5.38
CA VAL A 163 -4.04 -3.62 6.72
C VAL A 163 -4.23 -2.58 7.81
N GLY A 164 -4.90 -2.93 8.89
CA GLY A 164 -5.21 -2.03 9.99
C GLY A 164 -5.52 -2.72 11.31
N ALA A 165 -5.79 -1.92 12.33
CA ALA A 165 -6.17 -2.37 13.67
C ALA A 165 -7.59 -2.96 13.73
N ASP A 166 -8.34 -2.85 12.64
CA ASP A 166 -9.65 -3.45 12.40
C ASP A 166 -9.99 -3.33 10.89
N PRO A 167 -11.07 -3.96 10.39
CA PRO A 167 -11.47 -3.84 8.99
C PRO A 167 -11.73 -2.40 8.52
N MET A 168 -12.25 -1.53 9.38
CA MET A 168 -12.60 -0.15 9.00
C MET A 168 -11.34 0.71 8.79
N SER A 169 -10.34 0.57 9.65
CA SER A 169 -9.05 1.24 9.51
C SER A 169 -8.27 0.74 8.30
N ALA A 170 -8.34 -0.56 7.97
CA ALA A 170 -7.83 -1.07 6.70
C ALA A 170 -8.57 -0.44 5.51
N TYR A 171 -9.90 -0.32 5.57
CA TYR A 171 -10.69 0.38 4.55
C TYR A 171 -10.31 1.85 4.39
N TYR A 172 -10.12 2.61 5.47
CA TYR A 172 -9.70 4.01 5.38
C TYR A 172 -8.34 4.17 4.71
N LYS A 173 -7.44 3.20 4.93
CA LYS A 173 -6.17 3.14 4.20
C LYS A 173 -6.40 2.85 2.72
N MET A 174 -7.30 1.94 2.36
CA MET A 174 -7.67 1.71 0.95
C MET A 174 -8.24 2.98 0.29
N GLU A 175 -9.09 3.73 0.99
CA GLU A 175 -9.63 5.02 0.50
C GLU A 175 -8.53 6.08 0.35
N THR A 176 -7.62 6.17 1.31
CA THR A 176 -6.49 7.11 1.24
C THR A 176 -5.53 6.72 0.09
N LEU A 177 -5.25 5.44 -0.10
CA LEU A 177 -4.45 4.92 -1.22
C LEU A 177 -5.02 5.36 -2.57
N GLU A 178 -6.31 5.15 -2.81
CA GLU A 178 -6.95 5.56 -4.06
C GLU A 178 -6.94 7.09 -4.22
N HIS A 179 -7.15 7.83 -3.13
CA HIS A 179 -7.10 9.29 -3.17
C HIS A 179 -5.70 9.79 -3.55
N THR A 180 -4.65 9.25 -2.94
CA THR A 180 -3.25 9.50 -3.27
C THR A 180 -2.96 9.18 -4.74
N ALA A 181 -3.40 8.00 -5.21
CA ALA A 181 -3.22 7.61 -6.61
C ALA A 181 -3.90 8.59 -7.57
N HIS A 182 -5.12 9.03 -7.24
CA HIS A 182 -5.87 9.96 -8.06
C HIS A 182 -5.22 11.35 -8.12
N ILE A 183 -4.80 11.91 -6.98
CA ILE A 183 -4.09 13.21 -6.95
C ILE A 183 -2.79 13.12 -7.76
N THR A 184 -2.03 12.05 -7.56
CA THR A 184 -0.75 11.83 -8.26
C THR A 184 -0.98 11.70 -9.77
N TRP A 185 -2.05 11.00 -10.18
CA TRP A 185 -2.43 10.89 -11.59
C TRP A 185 -2.79 12.27 -12.18
N VAL A 186 -3.56 13.08 -11.45
CA VAL A 186 -3.87 14.46 -11.88
C VAL A 186 -2.59 15.27 -12.06
N ALA A 187 -1.65 15.22 -11.10
CA ALA A 187 -0.37 15.91 -11.22
C ALA A 187 0.43 15.48 -12.47
N HIS A 188 0.49 14.18 -12.77
CA HIS A 188 1.14 13.68 -13.99
C HIS A 188 0.46 14.18 -15.27
N THR A 189 -0.87 14.26 -15.29
CA THR A 189 -1.60 14.82 -16.44
C THR A 189 -1.40 16.34 -16.62
N LEU A 190 -1.02 17.05 -15.56
CA LEU A 190 -0.73 18.49 -15.58
C LEU A 190 0.75 18.84 -15.84
N GLY A 191 1.60 17.83 -16.10
CA GLY A 191 3.02 18.05 -16.43
C GLY A 191 4.02 17.38 -15.50
N GLY A 192 3.55 16.61 -14.50
CA GLY A 192 4.40 15.82 -13.62
C GLY A 192 4.28 16.21 -12.15
N VAL A 193 4.75 15.32 -11.29
CA VAL A 193 4.79 15.52 -9.84
C VAL A 193 6.04 16.30 -9.47
N LYS A 194 5.88 17.43 -8.78
CA LYS A 194 7.00 18.14 -8.13
C LYS A 194 7.21 17.54 -6.74
N GLU A 195 8.22 16.68 -6.61
CA GLU A 195 8.56 16.09 -5.31
C GLU A 195 9.17 17.14 -4.36
N MET A 196 8.94 16.92 -3.07
CA MET A 196 9.55 17.65 -1.98
C MET A 196 11.05 17.33 -1.93
N THR A 197 11.81 18.26 -1.39
CA THR A 197 13.23 18.04 -1.06
C THR A 197 13.36 17.00 0.04
N GLN A 198 14.56 16.40 0.15
CA GLN A 198 14.85 15.43 1.21
C GLN A 198 14.66 16.04 2.62
N ALA A 199 15.01 17.31 2.79
CA ALA A 199 14.84 18.03 4.06
C ALA A 199 13.36 18.25 4.42
N GLU A 200 12.51 18.57 3.44
CA GLU A 200 11.07 18.70 3.65
C GLU A 200 10.42 17.36 3.99
N ALA A 201 10.81 16.30 3.27
CA ALA A 201 10.34 14.94 3.54
C ALA A 201 10.78 14.46 4.93
N ALA A 202 12.02 14.75 5.34
CA ALA A 202 12.56 14.45 6.66
C ALA A 202 11.70 15.04 7.78
N GLN A 203 11.26 16.30 7.66
CA GLN A 203 10.35 16.93 8.64
C GLN A 203 9.01 16.19 8.77
N LEU A 204 8.51 15.64 7.66
CA LEU A 204 7.28 14.85 7.66
C LEU A 204 7.48 13.47 8.30
N LEU A 205 8.66 12.87 8.14
CA LEU A 205 9.02 11.64 8.84
C LEU A 205 9.12 11.86 10.36
N GLU A 206 9.67 12.99 10.82
CA GLU A 206 9.62 13.35 12.24
C GLU A 206 8.18 13.58 12.73
N LEU A 207 7.36 14.24 11.91
CA LEU A 207 5.94 14.45 12.22
C LEU A 207 5.21 13.11 12.36
N ARG A 208 5.49 12.15 11.49
CA ARG A 208 4.97 10.78 11.54
C ARG A 208 5.25 10.10 12.88
N GLU A 209 6.48 10.20 13.37
CA GLU A 209 6.87 9.66 14.67
C GLU A 209 6.12 10.37 15.81
N ARG A 210 6.09 11.71 15.79
CA ARG A 210 5.41 12.51 16.82
C ARG A 210 3.90 12.23 16.91
N LEU A 211 3.26 11.96 15.78
CA LEU A 211 1.84 11.59 15.70
C LEU A 211 1.58 10.11 16.02
N GLY A 212 2.61 9.32 16.29
CA GLY A 212 2.49 7.92 16.71
C GLY A 212 2.22 6.93 15.57
N TYR A 213 2.39 7.35 14.31
CA TYR A 213 2.31 6.44 13.16
C TYR A 213 3.54 5.52 13.10
N GLY A 214 4.72 6.01 13.45
CA GLY A 214 5.96 5.22 13.40
C GLY A 214 6.19 4.25 14.54
N ALA A 215 5.54 4.46 15.69
CA ALA A 215 5.50 3.48 16.78
C ALA A 215 4.73 2.20 16.39
N LYS A 216 3.84 2.26 15.38
CA LYS A 216 3.02 1.12 14.94
C LYS A 216 3.67 0.35 13.81
N VAL A 217 4.32 1.05 12.88
CA VAL A 217 4.95 0.46 11.70
C VAL A 217 6.28 1.16 11.45
N PRO A 218 7.41 0.43 11.39
CA PRO A 218 8.70 1.01 11.03
C PRO A 218 8.62 1.69 9.66
N LEU A 219 9.45 2.70 9.45
CA LEU A 219 9.61 3.29 8.13
C LEU A 219 10.10 2.23 7.15
N CYS A 220 9.37 2.11 6.04
CA CYS A 220 9.69 1.24 4.93
C CYS A 220 11.09 1.52 4.39
N ASP A 221 11.89 0.46 4.27
CA ASP A 221 13.25 0.46 3.74
C ASP A 221 13.31 0.10 2.25
N VAL A 222 12.17 -0.22 1.63
CA VAL A 222 12.13 -0.67 0.23
C VAL A 222 12.05 0.46 -0.79
N SER A 223 11.76 1.70 -0.37
CA SER A 223 11.85 2.87 -1.26
C SER A 223 13.19 3.58 -1.04
N PRO A 224 14.09 3.61 -2.05
CA PRO A 224 15.35 4.35 -1.96
C PRO A 224 15.13 5.84 -1.67
N LYS A 225 13.99 6.41 -2.09
CA LYS A 225 13.64 7.82 -1.84
C LYS A 225 13.33 8.06 -0.37
N ILE A 226 12.51 7.20 0.23
CA ILE A 226 12.19 7.27 1.67
C ILE A 226 13.43 7.00 2.51
N GLN A 227 14.27 6.06 2.09
CA GLN A 227 15.54 5.78 2.75
C GLN A 227 16.48 7.00 2.70
N ALA A 228 16.62 7.65 1.54
CA ALA A 228 17.42 8.87 1.41
C ALA A 228 16.88 10.03 2.27
N ALA A 229 15.56 10.21 2.34
CA ALA A 229 14.94 11.22 3.20
C ALA A 229 15.25 10.96 4.67
N ARG A 230 15.17 9.69 5.09
CA ARG A 230 15.51 9.28 6.45
C ARG A 230 16.99 9.47 6.76
N ASP A 231 17.88 9.12 5.85
CA ASP A 231 19.32 9.27 6.06
C ASP A 231 19.71 10.74 6.20
N SER A 232 18.98 11.65 5.54
CA SER A 232 19.17 13.09 5.69
C SER A 232 18.83 13.62 7.08
N LEU A 233 18.00 12.93 7.88
CA LEU A 233 17.76 13.27 9.29
C LEU A 233 19.02 13.14 10.16
N ASN A 234 19.87 12.18 9.81
CA ASN A 234 21.08 11.85 10.58
C ASN A 234 22.34 12.51 10.01
N ALA A 235 22.25 13.13 8.84
CA ALA A 235 23.34 13.86 8.23
C ALA A 235 23.46 15.27 8.85
N PRO A 236 24.68 15.80 9.08
CA PRO A 236 24.83 17.22 9.41
C PRO A 236 24.22 18.04 8.28
N ALA A 237 23.44 19.08 8.63
CA ALA A 237 22.76 19.93 7.66
C ALA A 237 23.74 20.35 6.55
N ALA A 238 23.51 19.82 5.34
CA ALA A 238 24.29 20.22 4.19
C ALA A 238 24.04 21.72 3.96
N PRO A 239 25.07 22.51 3.58
CA PRO A 239 24.84 23.87 3.11
C PRO A 239 23.79 23.81 2.00
N ALA A 240 22.84 24.73 2.00
CA ALA A 240 21.84 24.83 0.94
C ALA A 240 22.56 25.09 -0.39
N GLU A 241 22.83 24.03 -1.17
CA GLU A 241 23.26 24.16 -2.55
C GLU A 241 22.03 24.52 -3.39
N SER A 242 22.03 25.74 -3.91
CA SER A 242 21.08 26.19 -4.92
C SER A 242 21.25 25.32 -6.17
N ALA A 243 20.33 24.40 -6.39
CA ALA A 243 20.30 23.50 -7.54
C ALA A 243 19.72 24.16 -8.82
N GLU A 244 19.84 25.48 -8.95
CA GLU A 244 19.54 26.14 -10.22
C GLU A 244 20.86 26.31 -10.98
N PRO A 245 20.97 25.81 -12.22
CA PRO A 245 22.15 26.08 -13.04
C PRO A 245 22.26 27.59 -13.22
N GLU A 246 23.35 28.17 -12.71
CA GLU A 246 23.59 29.63 -12.74
C GLU A 246 23.82 30.15 -14.17
N SER A 247 24.00 29.25 -15.14
CA SER A 247 24.19 29.56 -16.55
C SER A 247 23.73 28.43 -17.50
N ASP A 248 23.53 28.77 -18.78
CA ASP A 248 23.27 27.80 -19.86
C ASP A 248 24.36 26.71 -19.95
N ALA A 249 25.60 27.05 -19.58
CA ALA A 249 26.70 26.10 -19.56
C ALA A 249 26.53 25.04 -18.46
N ASP A 250 26.01 25.43 -17.31
CA ASP A 250 25.74 24.53 -16.19
C ASP A 250 24.55 23.60 -16.50
N LEU A 251 23.54 24.12 -17.19
CA LEU A 251 22.41 23.32 -17.66
C LEU A 251 22.85 22.28 -18.70
N VAL A 252 23.70 22.67 -19.66
CA VAL A 252 24.26 21.75 -20.66
C VAL A 252 25.15 20.68 -20.00
N ALA A 253 25.96 21.05 -19.01
CA ALA A 253 26.77 20.11 -18.26
C ALA A 253 25.91 19.11 -17.46
N LEU A 254 24.84 19.59 -16.81
CA LEU A 254 23.89 18.76 -16.09
C LEU A 254 23.18 17.76 -17.01
N ILE A 255 22.66 18.23 -18.15
CA ILE A 255 21.99 17.39 -19.16
C ILE A 255 22.96 16.33 -19.69
N THR A 256 24.19 16.71 -20.00
CA THR A 256 25.21 15.80 -20.54
C THR A 256 25.54 14.70 -19.54
N ARG A 257 25.66 15.05 -18.26
CA ARG A 257 25.93 14.08 -17.18
C ARG A 257 24.77 13.10 -17.02
N VAL A 258 23.54 13.60 -16.89
CA VAL A 258 22.34 12.75 -16.71
C VAL A 258 22.15 11.83 -17.91
N ALA A 259 22.33 12.33 -19.14
CA ALA A 259 22.25 11.51 -20.34
C ALA A 259 23.32 10.41 -20.37
N ALA A 260 24.56 10.71 -19.99
CA ALA A 260 25.65 9.73 -19.93
C ALA A 260 25.40 8.64 -18.88
N ASP A 261 24.78 8.98 -17.75
CA ASP A 261 24.45 8.02 -16.69
C ASP A 261 23.34 7.07 -17.13
N VAL A 262 22.26 7.58 -17.73
CA VAL A 262 21.17 6.77 -18.29
C VAL A 262 21.65 5.84 -19.41
N LEU A 263 22.56 6.32 -20.26
CA LEU A 263 23.14 5.50 -21.33
C LEU A 263 24.02 4.37 -20.77
N ARG A 264 24.81 4.65 -19.73
CA ARG A 264 25.61 3.62 -19.03
C ARG A 264 24.74 2.55 -18.38
N GLU A 265 23.67 2.94 -17.68
CA GLU A 265 22.73 2.00 -17.07
C GLU A 265 22.07 1.06 -18.09
N ARG A 266 21.90 1.53 -19.33
CA ARG A 266 21.35 0.74 -20.44
C ARG A 266 22.40 0.00 -21.27
N GLY A 267 23.68 0.05 -20.87
CA GLY A 267 24.78 -0.59 -21.61
C GLY A 267 25.03 0.00 -23.00
N ILE A 268 24.57 1.24 -23.25
CA ILE A 268 24.74 1.94 -24.53
C ILE A 268 26.00 2.79 -24.41
N THR A 269 27.13 2.27 -24.88
CA THR A 269 28.38 3.03 -24.94
C THR A 269 28.43 3.85 -26.23
N SER A 270 28.71 5.16 -26.12
CA SER A 270 29.08 5.97 -27.28
C SER A 270 30.39 5.46 -27.86
N SER A 271 30.37 5.06 -29.13
CA SER A 271 31.54 4.71 -29.95
C SER A 271 32.47 5.90 -30.16
#